data_AF-A0A945AFP2-F1
#
_entry.id   AF-A0A945AFP2-F1
#
_cell.length_a   1.000
_cell.length_b   1.000
_cell.length_c   1.000
_cell.angle_alpha   90.00
_cell.angle_beta   90.00
_cell.angle_gamma   90.00
#
_symmetry.space_group_name_H-M   'P 1'
#
loop_
_entity.id
_entity.type
_entity.pdbx_description
1 polymer ?
#
loop_
_entity_poly.entity_id
_entity_poly.type
_entity_poly.pdbx_seq_one_letter_code
_entity_poly.pdbx_strand_id
1 'polypeptide(L)'
;HQVAEVEVTSEERMDFVMAALAERGQVPFFELIAGAQRIVIVVTFVAVLELMKELKVMVKQVDLDGEIWVYQREPSEEVPEVEEGSQSEATEDV
;
A
#
# COMPACT_ATOMS: atom_id res chain seq x y z
N HIS A 1 -32.72 -17.43 11.82
CA HIS A 1 -31.41 -16.90 11.40
C HIS A 1 -31.42 -15.39 11.60
N GLN A 2 -30.77 -14.88 12.64
CA GLN A 2 -30.46 -13.46 12.72
C GLN A 2 -29.16 -13.26 11.94
N VAL A 3 -29.24 -12.51 10.84
CA VAL A 3 -28.05 -12.04 10.13
C VAL A 3 -27.50 -10.90 10.95
N ALA A 4 -26.42 -11.15 11.69
CA ALA A 4 -25.67 -10.06 12.31
C ALA A 4 -25.01 -9.25 11.19
N GLU A 5 -25.39 -7.98 11.09
CA GLU A 5 -24.76 -7.03 10.18
C GLU A 5 -23.31 -6.83 10.65
N VAL A 6 -22.34 -7.19 9.82
CA VAL A 6 -20.94 -6.92 10.12
C VAL A 6 -20.66 -5.48 9.73
N GLU A 7 -20.73 -4.58 10.71
CA GLU A 7 -20.19 -3.23 10.57
C GLU A 7 -18.66 -3.35 10.57
N VAL A 8 -18.05 -3.12 9.40
CA VAL A 8 -16.59 -3.08 9.25
C VAL A 8 -16.25 -1.83 8.45
N THR A 9 -15.33 -1.04 9.00
CA THR A 9 -14.90 0.24 8.41
C THR A 9 -13.57 0.08 7.68
N SER A 10 -13.25 1.01 6.78
CA SER A 10 -11.94 1.01 6.12
C SER A 10 -10.82 1.25 7.12
N GLU A 11 -11.01 2.19 8.06
CA GLU A 11 -10.04 2.54 9.11
C GLU A 11 -9.64 1.30 9.95
N GLU A 12 -10.61 0.53 10.44
CA GLU A 12 -10.34 -0.72 11.18
C GLU A 12 -9.55 -1.74 10.35
N ARG A 13 -9.81 -1.78 9.03
CA ARG A 13 -9.08 -2.68 8.12
C ARG A 13 -7.70 -2.15 7.78
N MET A 14 -7.48 -0.85 7.73
CA MET A 14 -6.14 -0.25 7.59
C MET A 14 -5.28 -0.62 8.79
N ASP A 15 -5.80 -0.45 10.02
CA ASP A 15 -5.10 -0.82 11.24
C ASP A 15 -4.75 -2.31 11.29
N PHE A 16 -5.70 -3.17 10.90
CA PHE A 16 -5.47 -4.60 10.79
C PHE A 16 -4.35 -4.95 9.79
N VAL A 17 -4.34 -4.33 8.61
CA VAL A 17 -3.30 -4.56 7.60
C VAL A 17 -1.94 -4.11 8.10
N MET A 18 -1.85 -2.92 8.71
CA MET A 18 -0.60 -2.41 9.26
C MET A 18 -0.06 -3.28 10.40
N ALA A 19 -0.94 -3.82 11.26
CA ALA A 19 -0.55 -4.75 12.32
C ALA A 19 0.03 -6.06 11.76
N ALA A 20 -0.60 -6.63 10.72
CA ALA A 20 -0.08 -7.82 10.05
C ALA A 20 1.28 -7.57 9.37
N LEU A 21 1.46 -6.38 8.79
CA LEU A 21 2.72 -5.96 8.18
C LEU A 21 3.81 -5.70 9.21
N ALA A 22 3.50 -5.13 10.38
CA ALA A 22 4.49 -4.87 11.42
C ALA A 22 5.17 -6.15 11.94
N GLU A 23 4.50 -7.30 11.88
CA GLU A 23 5.07 -8.59 12.28
C GLU A 23 5.96 -9.22 11.18
N ARG A 24 5.58 -9.07 9.90
CA ARG A 24 6.13 -9.88 8.79
C ARG A 24 6.85 -9.07 7.71
N GLY A 25 6.70 -7.75 7.70
CA GLY A 25 7.13 -6.83 6.64
C GLY A 25 6.33 -6.93 5.33
N GLN A 26 5.73 -8.08 5.05
CA GLN A 26 4.91 -8.34 3.87
C GLN A 26 3.86 -9.43 4.15
N VAL A 27 2.76 -9.40 3.41
CA VAL A 27 1.68 -10.39 3.52
C VAL A 27 0.92 -10.54 2.20
N PRO A 28 0.51 -11.76 1.80
CA PRO A 28 -0.43 -11.93 0.70
C PRO A 28 -1.79 -11.34 1.06
N PHE A 29 -2.42 -10.60 0.14
CA PHE A 29 -3.75 -10.05 0.33
C PHE A 29 -4.78 -11.13 0.69
N PHE A 30 -4.67 -12.30 0.08
CA PHE A 30 -5.58 -13.43 0.32
C PHE A 30 -5.49 -13.99 1.75
N GLU A 31 -4.35 -13.84 2.43
CA GLU A 31 -4.23 -14.19 3.86
C GLU A 31 -4.99 -13.19 4.75
N LEU A 32 -4.99 -11.89 4.40
CA LEU A 32 -5.69 -10.84 5.14
C LEU A 32 -7.22 -11.00 5.14
N ILE A 33 -7.75 -11.76 4.19
CA ILE A 33 -9.19 -11.95 3.97
C ILE A 33 -9.63 -13.42 4.04
N ALA A 34 -8.77 -14.32 4.51
CA ALA A 34 -9.08 -15.74 4.58
C ALA A 34 -10.32 -15.99 5.46
N GLY A 35 -11.36 -16.62 4.88
CA GLY A 35 -12.63 -16.88 5.57
C GLY A 35 -13.52 -15.65 5.81
N ALA A 36 -13.15 -14.49 5.28
CA ALA A 36 -13.89 -13.26 5.48
C ALA A 36 -15.17 -13.20 4.60
N GLN A 37 -16.19 -12.50 5.09
CA GLN A 37 -17.40 -12.23 4.29
C GLN A 37 -17.09 -11.26 3.15
N ARG A 38 -17.88 -11.30 2.07
CA ARG A 38 -17.66 -10.48 0.86
C ARG A 38 -17.49 -8.98 1.18
N ILE A 39 -18.28 -8.45 2.11
CA ILE A 39 -18.15 -7.03 2.51
C ILE A 39 -16.78 -6.74 3.13
N VAL A 40 -16.28 -7.61 4.01
CA VAL A 40 -14.96 -7.48 4.63
C VAL A 40 -13.85 -7.56 3.59
N ILE A 41 -13.99 -8.43 2.57
CA ILE A 41 -13.04 -8.51 1.45
C ILE A 41 -12.94 -7.16 0.73
N VAL A 42 -14.09 -6.58 0.37
CA VAL A 42 -14.16 -5.30 -0.33
C VAL A 42 -13.57 -4.18 0.52
N VAL A 43 -13.95 -4.08 1.79
CA VAL A 43 -13.46 -3.04 2.69
C VAL A 43 -11.95 -3.19 2.96
N THR A 44 -11.43 -4.42 3.06
CA THR A 44 -9.97 -4.64 3.17
C THR A 44 -9.24 -4.23 1.89
N PHE A 45 -9.83 -4.47 0.72
CA PHE A 45 -9.24 -4.02 -0.53
C PHE A 45 -9.20 -2.50 -0.62
N VAL A 46 -10.28 -1.81 -0.23
CA VAL A 46 -10.34 -0.34 -0.14
C VAL A 46 -9.28 0.19 0.83
N ALA A 47 -9.17 -0.40 2.02
CA ALA A 47 -8.16 -0.04 3.01
C ALA A 47 -6.73 -0.16 2.48
N VAL A 48 -6.41 -1.23 1.72
CA VAL A 48 -5.10 -1.38 1.07
C VAL A 48 -4.87 -0.27 0.04
N LEU A 49 -5.87 0.08 -0.77
CA LEU A 49 -5.78 1.18 -1.74
C LEU A 49 -5.58 2.54 -1.04
N GLU A 50 -6.19 2.76 0.11
CA GLU A 50 -6.00 3.95 0.94
C GLU A 50 -4.60 4.02 1.52
N LEU A 51 -4.08 2.92 2.07
CA LEU A 51 -2.69 2.83 2.54
C LEU A 51 -1.68 3.06 1.41
N MET A 52 -1.98 2.63 0.18
CA MET A 52 -1.16 2.94 -1.00
C MET A 52 -1.16 4.44 -1.30
N LYS A 53 -2.33 5.09 -1.25
CA LYS A 53 -2.44 6.55 -1.45
C LYS A 53 -1.66 7.34 -0.39
N GLU A 54 -1.64 6.85 0.84
CA GLU A 54 -0.87 7.43 1.95
C GLU A 54 0.62 7.07 1.93
N LEU A 55 1.08 6.32 0.92
CA LEU A 55 2.46 5.86 0.79
C LEU A 55 2.95 5.04 2.01
N LYS A 56 2.04 4.38 2.72
CA LYS A 56 2.35 3.51 3.88
C LYS A 56 2.66 2.07 3.47
N VAL A 57 2.16 1.65 2.31
CA VAL A 57 2.40 0.30 1.77
C VAL A 57 2.73 0.37 0.29
N MET A 58 3.40 -0.69 -0.20
CA MET A 58 3.53 -0.98 -1.62
C MET A 58 2.76 -2.26 -1.96
N VAL A 59 2.20 -2.34 -3.16
CA VAL A 59 1.49 -3.53 -3.63
C VAL A 59 2.11 -4.03 -4.92
N LYS A 60 2.30 -5.35 -5.03
CA LYS A 60 2.78 -6.02 -6.24
C LYS A 60 1.80 -7.11 -6.67
N GLN A 61 1.43 -7.09 -7.93
CA GLN A 61 0.65 -8.14 -8.57
C GLN A 61 1.26 -8.40 -9.96
N VAL A 62 1.61 -9.65 -10.26
CA VAL A 62 2.35 -10.01 -11.50
C VAL A 62 1.41 -10.17 -12.68
N ASP A 63 0.25 -10.79 -12.46
CA ASP A 63 -0.77 -11.07 -13.47
C ASP A 63 -2.14 -10.62 -12.96
N LEU A 64 -3.11 -10.38 -13.85
CA LEU A 64 -4.46 -9.89 -13.48
C LEU A 64 -5.17 -10.76 -12.43
N ASP A 65 -5.00 -12.08 -12.52
CA ASP A 65 -5.55 -13.06 -11.58
C ASP A 65 -4.48 -13.61 -10.61
N GLY A 66 -3.30 -12.98 -10.61
CA GLY A 66 -2.16 -13.36 -9.81
C GLY A 66 -2.30 -12.93 -8.35
N GLU A 67 -1.45 -13.52 -7.50
CA GLU A 67 -1.37 -13.18 -6.09
C GLU A 67 -1.00 -11.70 -5.89
N ILE A 68 -1.73 -11.04 -4.99
CA ILE A 68 -1.50 -9.65 -4.60
C ILE A 68 -0.66 -9.67 -3.32
N TRP A 69 0.55 -9.15 -3.40
CA TRP A 69 1.44 -9.00 -2.26
C TRP A 69 1.39 -7.56 -1.73
N VAL A 70 1.21 -7.41 -0.42
CA VAL A 70 1.26 -6.12 0.28
C VAL A 70 2.56 -6.07 1.08
N TYR A 71 3.31 -4.98 0.94
CA TYR A 71 4.60 -4.75 1.59
C TYR A 71 4.52 -3.49 2.43
N GLN A 72 5.08 -3.54 3.64
CA GLN A 72 5.29 -2.34 4.44
C GLN A 72 6.24 -1.40 3.69
N ARG A 73 5.88 -0.12 3.61
CA ARG A 73 6.79 0.89 3.13
C ARG A 73 7.50 1.50 4.34
N GLU A 74 8.81 1.33 4.41
CA GLU A 74 9.62 2.12 5.32
C GLU A 74 9.45 3.60 4.93
N PRO A 75 9.24 4.51 5.90
CA PRO A 75 9.23 5.93 5.62
C PRO A 75 10.63 6.32 5.13
N SER A 76 10.82 6.36 3.81
CA SER A 76 12.04 6.89 3.21
C SER A 76 12.11 8.37 3.56
N GLU A 77 13.20 8.79 4.22
CA GLU A 77 13.57 10.20 4.38
C GLU A 77 13.37 10.94 3.04
N GLU A 78 12.82 12.14 3.14
CA GLU A 78 12.39 13.01 2.04
C GLU A 78 13.28 12.92 0.80
N VAL A 79 12.67 12.70 -0.37
CA VAL A 79 13.37 12.79 -1.65
C VAL A 79 13.76 14.26 -1.84
N PRO A 80 15.05 14.62 -1.94
CA PRO A 80 15.42 16.02 -2.14
C PRO A 80 14.86 16.47 -3.49
N GLU A 81 14.13 17.59 -3.48
CA GLU A 81 13.76 18.31 -4.70
C GLU A 81 15.04 18.59 -5.50
N VAL A 82 15.14 18.01 -6.69
CA VAL A 82 16.23 18.33 -7.61
C VAL A 82 16.00 19.76 -8.11
N GLU A 83 16.75 20.71 -7.57
CA GLU A 83 16.84 22.05 -8.15
C GLU A 83 17.49 21.94 -9.54
N GLU A 84 16.70 22.20 -10.59
CA GLU A 84 17.21 22.38 -11.95
C GLU A 84 18.05 23.66 -11.99
N GLY A 85 19.36 23.51 -11.78
CA GLY A 85 20.32 24.60 -11.76
C GLY A 85 21.58 24.32 -12.59
N SER A 86 21.73 25.12 -13.65
CA SER A 86 22.99 25.53 -14.28
C SER A 86 23.59 24.66 -15.41
N GLN A 87 23.28 25.04 -16.66
CA GLN A 87 24.18 24.82 -17.79
C GLN A 87 25.40 25.76 -17.63
N SER A 88 26.57 25.20 -17.38
CA SER A 88 27.86 25.90 -17.40
C SER A 88 28.47 25.87 -18.81
N GLU A 89 28.76 27.08 -19.29
CA GLU A 89 29.87 27.52 -20.15
C GLU A 89 30.57 26.49 -21.07
N ALA A 90 30.45 26.71 -22.37
CA ALA A 90 31.50 26.35 -23.34
C ALA A 90 32.27 27.62 -23.71
N THR A 91 33.53 27.64 -23.32
CA THR A 91 34.57 28.65 -23.57
C THR A 91 34.91 28.82 -25.06
N GLU A 92 35.10 30.08 -25.46
CA GLU A 92 35.88 30.51 -26.64
C GLU A 92 37.33 29.99 -26.59
N ASP A 93 37.89 29.65 -27.77
CA ASP A 93 39.31 29.55 -28.21
C ASP A 93 39.40 28.40 -29.27
N VAL A 94 39.91 28.49 -30.51
CA VAL A 94 40.81 29.36 -31.31
C VAL A 94 40.42 29.27 -32.78
#